data_AF-A0A2N2AZ44-F1
#
_entry.id   AF-A0A2N2AZ44-F1
#
_cell.length_a   1.000
_cell.length_b   1.000
_cell.length_c   1.000
_cell.angle_alpha   90.00
_cell.angle_beta   90.00
_cell.angle_gamma   90.00
#
_symmetry.space_group_name_H-M   'P 1'
#
loop_
_entity.id
_entity.type
_entity.pdbx_description
1 polymer ?
#
loop_
_entity_poly.entity_id
_entity_poly.type
_entity_poly.pdbx_seq_one_letter_code
_entity_poly.pdbx_strand_id
1 'polypeptide(L)'
;MLEQMDLFLASIDIGVCWYGFGKPKEINNNEIDFVIMLAFGKSCEKDFRKDIYKSKRKPCDIIWNGNFDEGIKNLVRYAPSSCNMQPWRVVSKEKIIKIYRTTNVNSIMPLNKRPYYNTIDMGVFIYFLEIILNKHNYVYERELCIEVNSDESDIEIATYTIIA
;
A
#
# COMPACT_ATOMS: atom_id res chain seq x y z
N MET A 1 -5.12 5.86 -7.18
CA MET A 1 -6.45 6.54 -7.23
C MET A 1 -7.38 6.08 -6.12
N LEU A 2 -7.68 4.78 -5.98
CA LEU A 2 -8.61 4.30 -4.94
C LEU A 2 -8.16 4.60 -3.49
N GLU A 3 -6.86 4.54 -3.20
CA GLU A 3 -6.35 4.95 -1.87
C GLU A 3 -6.57 6.45 -1.59
N GLN A 4 -6.51 7.29 -2.63
CA GLN A 4 -6.81 8.73 -2.47
C GLN A 4 -8.28 8.91 -2.08
N MET A 5 -9.16 8.12 -2.70
CA MET A 5 -10.58 8.11 -2.36
C MET A 5 -10.82 7.57 -0.95
N ASP A 6 -10.14 6.49 -0.53
CA ASP A 6 -10.23 5.95 0.83
C ASP A 6 -9.89 7.02 1.87
N LEU A 7 -8.72 7.66 1.74
CA LEU A 7 -8.28 8.72 2.65
C LEU A 7 -9.19 9.95 2.63
N PHE A 8 -9.70 10.34 1.46
CA PHE A 8 -10.66 11.44 1.35
C PHE A 8 -11.99 11.10 2.05
N LEU A 9 -12.52 9.88 1.85
CA LEU A 9 -13.75 9.44 2.51
C LEU A 9 -13.57 9.43 4.04
N ALA A 10 -12.42 8.97 4.52
CA ALA A 10 -12.10 9.03 5.94
C ALA A 10 -12.08 10.47 6.49
N SER A 11 -11.66 11.47 5.70
CA SER A 11 -11.62 12.88 6.14
C SER A 11 -13.00 13.53 6.28
N ILE A 12 -14.05 12.90 5.75
CA ILE A 12 -15.46 13.34 5.86
C ILE A 12 -16.32 12.33 6.63
N ASP A 13 -15.69 11.57 7.51
CA ASP A 13 -16.28 10.53 8.36
C ASP A 13 -17.04 9.45 7.59
N ILE A 14 -16.49 8.96 6.48
CA ILE A 14 -16.98 7.79 5.75
C ILE A 14 -15.97 6.66 5.93
N GLY A 15 -16.41 5.58 6.55
CA GLY A 15 -15.58 4.38 6.72
C GLY A 15 -15.55 3.56 5.45
N VAL A 16 -14.39 3.00 5.11
CA VAL A 16 -14.16 2.22 3.90
C VAL A 16 -13.55 0.86 4.25
N CYS A 17 -13.93 -0.16 3.50
CA CYS A 17 -13.36 -1.49 3.53
C CYS A 17 -13.00 -1.94 2.11
N TRP A 18 -11.72 -2.21 1.88
CA TRP A 18 -11.23 -2.86 0.67
C TRP A 18 -11.72 -4.30 0.63
N TYR A 19 -12.73 -4.57 -0.21
CA TYR A 19 -13.46 -5.82 -0.21
C TYR A 19 -13.11 -6.69 -1.41
N GLY A 20 -12.13 -7.57 -1.23
CA GLY A 20 -11.61 -8.43 -2.29
C GLY A 20 -12.56 -9.53 -2.78
N PHE A 21 -13.62 -9.86 -2.03
CA PHE A 21 -14.60 -10.89 -2.43
C PHE A 21 -15.80 -10.31 -3.20
N GLY A 22 -15.84 -8.99 -3.39
CA GLY A 22 -16.88 -8.31 -4.16
C GLY A 22 -16.82 -8.69 -5.63
N LYS A 23 -17.98 -8.76 -6.28
CA LYS A 23 -18.10 -8.97 -7.72
C LYS A 23 -19.35 -8.24 -8.22
N PRO A 24 -19.30 -7.62 -9.40
CA PRO A 24 -20.49 -7.01 -9.99
C PRO A 24 -21.52 -8.10 -10.32
N LYS A 25 -22.81 -7.76 -10.18
CA LYS A 25 -23.92 -8.66 -10.55
C LYS A 25 -24.05 -8.80 -12.07
N GLU A 26 -23.87 -7.70 -12.77
CA GLU A 26 -23.86 -7.63 -14.23
C GLU A 26 -22.44 -7.28 -14.66
N ILE A 27 -21.84 -8.17 -15.46
CA ILE A 27 -20.60 -7.88 -16.16
C ILE A 27 -21.07 -7.07 -17.37
N ASN A 28 -20.94 -5.74 -17.31
CA ASN A 28 -21.19 -4.88 -18.46
C ASN A 28 -20.43 -5.44 -19.68
N ASN A 29 -21.00 -5.30 -20.88
CA ASN A 29 -20.47 -5.82 -22.15
C ASN A 29 -19.11 -5.19 -22.57
N ASN A 30 -18.07 -5.38 -21.76
CA ASN A 30 -16.64 -5.33 -22.07
C ASN A 30 -16.00 -3.98 -22.43
N GLU A 31 -16.25 -2.88 -21.69
CA GLU A 31 -15.41 -1.68 -21.82
C GLU A 31 -14.35 -1.54 -20.71
N ILE A 32 -14.61 -2.02 -19.49
CA ILE A 32 -13.67 -1.88 -18.35
C ILE A 32 -13.71 -3.12 -17.47
N ASP A 33 -12.53 -3.67 -17.15
CA ASP A 33 -12.38 -4.82 -16.26
C ASP A 33 -12.67 -4.46 -14.80
N PHE A 34 -13.33 -5.37 -14.07
CA PHE A 34 -13.47 -5.27 -12.63
C PHE A 34 -12.14 -5.54 -11.93
N VAL A 35 -11.71 -4.62 -11.06
CA VAL A 35 -10.47 -4.76 -10.29
C VAL A 35 -10.75 -5.11 -8.82
N ILE A 36 -11.37 -4.19 -8.08
CA ILE A 36 -11.67 -4.36 -6.66
C ILE A 36 -12.86 -3.51 -6.25
N MET A 37 -13.52 -3.88 -5.16
CA MET A 37 -14.66 -3.17 -4.59
C MET A 37 -14.26 -2.46 -3.30
N LEU A 38 -14.72 -1.22 -3.12
CA LEU A 38 -14.73 -0.53 -1.84
C LEU A 38 -16.14 -0.58 -1.27
N ALA A 39 -16.30 -1.23 -0.12
CA ALA A 39 -17.53 -1.12 0.66
C ALA A 39 -17.39 0.08 1.60
N PHE A 40 -18.33 1.02 1.57
CA PHE A 40 -18.25 2.23 2.39
C PHE A 40 -19.60 2.60 3.00
N GLY A 41 -19.55 3.37 4.08
CA GLY A 41 -20.74 3.82 4.80
C GLY A 41 -20.44 4.99 5.73
N LYS A 42 -21.48 5.75 6.07
CA LYS A 42 -21.33 6.88 7.01
C LYS A 42 -20.88 6.34 8.37
N SER A 43 -19.84 6.97 8.90
CA SER A 43 -19.26 6.71 10.21
C SER A 43 -19.35 7.97 11.08
N CYS A 44 -19.09 7.86 12.37
CA CYS A 44 -18.82 9.01 13.23
C CYS A 44 -17.31 9.19 13.41
N GLU A 45 -16.84 10.42 13.64
CA GLU A 45 -15.43 10.74 13.95
C GLU A 45 -14.85 9.83 15.06
N LYS A 46 -15.66 9.55 16.09
CA LYS A 46 -15.28 8.69 17.23
C LYS A 46 -15.04 7.22 16.86
N ASP A 47 -15.55 6.76 15.73
CA ASP A 47 -15.41 5.38 15.27
C ASP A 47 -14.03 5.17 14.60
N PHE A 48 -13.38 6.24 14.16
CA PHE A 48 -12.03 6.18 13.61
C PHE A 48 -10.99 5.97 14.71
N ARG A 49 -9.95 5.21 14.37
CA ARG A 49 -8.85 4.91 15.29
C ARG A 49 -8.04 6.19 15.56
N LYS A 50 -8.11 6.69 16.80
CA LYS A 50 -7.32 7.84 17.28
C LYS A 50 -5.86 7.51 17.56
N ASP A 51 -5.60 6.27 17.96
CA ASP A 51 -4.26 5.76 18.28
C ASP A 51 -3.83 4.72 17.24
N ILE A 52 -3.01 5.16 16.29
CA ILE A 52 -2.54 4.31 15.18
C ILE A 52 -1.72 3.10 15.67
N TYR A 53 -1.08 3.19 16.83
CA TYR A 53 -0.23 2.13 17.39
C TYR A 53 -1.02 0.88 17.81
N LYS A 54 -2.35 0.99 17.95
CA LYS A 54 -3.25 -0.16 18.12
C LYS A 54 -3.40 -1.01 16.85
N SER A 55 -2.92 -0.54 15.70
CA SER A 55 -2.93 -1.30 14.45
C SER A 55 -1.79 -2.33 14.45
N LYS A 56 -2.11 -3.60 14.18
CA LYS A 56 -1.10 -4.65 14.04
C LYS A 56 -0.30 -4.42 12.76
N ARG A 57 0.97 -4.03 12.91
CA ARG A 57 1.92 -3.86 11.81
C ARG A 57 3.23 -4.60 12.08
N LYS A 58 3.92 -4.98 11.01
CA LYS A 58 5.26 -5.55 11.11
C LYS A 58 6.21 -4.51 11.74
N PRO A 59 7.23 -4.97 12.48
CA PRO A 59 8.33 -4.12 12.93
C PRO A 59 8.99 -3.36 11.77
N CYS A 60 9.54 -2.18 12.07
CA CYS A 60 10.11 -1.30 11.03
C CYS A 60 11.31 -1.93 10.34
N ASP A 61 12.16 -2.63 11.07
CA ASP A 61 13.34 -3.37 10.58
C ASP A 61 12.99 -4.53 9.63
N ILE A 62 11.78 -5.07 9.72
CA ILE A 62 11.27 -6.05 8.74
C ILE A 62 10.82 -5.37 7.44
N ILE A 63 10.33 -4.13 7.52
CA ILE A 63 9.78 -3.39 6.38
C ILE A 63 10.87 -2.59 5.66
N TRP A 64 11.77 -1.95 6.40
CA TRP A 64 12.68 -0.94 5.90
C TRP A 64 14.11 -1.26 6.32
N ASN A 65 14.96 -1.53 5.32
CA ASN A 65 16.39 -1.71 5.46
C ASN A 65 17.12 -0.44 5.01
N GLY A 66 18.06 0.05 5.83
CA GLY A 66 18.85 1.24 5.55
C GLY A 66 18.45 2.46 6.38
N ASN A 67 19.31 3.47 6.30
CA ASN A 67 19.14 4.74 7.02
C ASN A 67 18.29 5.69 6.17
N PHE A 68 17.23 6.22 6.77
CA PHE A 68 16.35 7.25 6.21
C PHE A 68 15.61 7.93 7.39
N ASP A 69 14.79 8.94 7.11
CA ASP A 69 13.98 9.63 8.12
C ASP A 69 13.12 8.65 8.93
N GLU A 70 13.34 8.60 10.25
CA GLU A 70 12.65 7.69 11.16
C GLU A 70 11.15 7.99 11.28
N GLY A 71 10.74 9.26 11.13
CA GLY A 71 9.34 9.66 11.10
C GLY A 71 8.62 9.04 9.90
N ILE A 72 9.25 9.07 8.73
CA ILE A 72 8.72 8.46 7.51
C ILE A 72 8.67 6.94 7.63
N LYS A 73 9.78 6.32 8.04
CA LYS A 73 9.89 4.86 8.22
C LYS A 73 8.80 4.32 9.17
N ASN A 74 8.60 5.00 10.30
CA ASN A 74 7.63 4.57 11.30
C ASN A 74 6.17 4.81 10.90
N LEU A 75 5.90 5.77 10.01
CA LEU A 75 4.55 6.12 9.57
C LEU A 75 4.09 5.31 8.35
N VAL A 76 4.97 5.11 7.36
CA VAL A 76 4.60 4.48 6.07
C VAL A 76 4.10 3.05 6.22
N ARG A 77 4.58 2.33 7.24
CA ARG A 77 4.15 0.95 7.54
C ARG A 77 2.66 0.83 7.87
N TYR A 78 1.96 1.94 8.14
CA TYR A 78 0.55 1.91 8.49
C TYR A 78 -0.41 1.82 7.28
N ALA A 79 0.11 1.86 6.05
CA ALA A 79 -0.68 1.58 4.85
C ALA A 79 -1.55 0.30 5.00
N PRO A 80 -2.79 0.29 4.49
CA PRO A 80 -3.62 -0.90 4.49
C PRO A 80 -3.10 -1.95 3.49
N SER A 81 -3.48 -3.21 3.70
CA SER A 81 -3.18 -4.30 2.76
C SER A 81 -4.18 -5.43 2.90
N SER A 82 -4.36 -6.17 1.81
CA SER A 82 -5.22 -7.35 1.78
C SER A 82 -4.80 -8.36 2.85
N CYS A 83 -5.77 -8.79 3.67
CA CYS A 83 -5.56 -9.65 4.84
C CYS A 83 -4.43 -9.19 5.79
N ASN A 84 -4.08 -7.89 5.79
CA ASN A 84 -2.96 -7.32 6.54
C ASN A 84 -1.59 -7.97 6.23
N MET A 85 -1.40 -8.47 5.00
CA MET A 85 -0.18 -9.18 4.58
C MET A 85 1.09 -8.31 4.64
N GLN A 86 0.95 -7.01 4.37
CA GLN A 86 2.04 -6.03 4.35
C GLN A 86 3.23 -6.51 3.49
N PRO A 87 3.02 -6.66 2.17
CA PRO A 87 4.00 -7.27 1.27
C PRO A 87 5.18 -6.38 0.91
N TRP A 88 5.15 -5.10 1.30
CA TRP A 88 6.21 -4.16 0.95
C TRP A 88 7.50 -4.40 1.74
N ARG A 89 8.62 -4.31 1.03
CA ARG A 89 9.97 -4.16 1.59
C ARG A 89 10.60 -2.92 0.97
N VAL A 90 11.38 -2.21 1.76
CA VAL A 90 12.04 -0.97 1.35
C VAL A 90 13.51 -1.07 1.64
N VAL A 91 14.33 -0.68 0.68
CA VAL A 91 15.78 -0.53 0.84
C VAL A 91 16.13 0.91 0.53
N SER A 92 16.70 1.62 1.51
CA SER A 92 17.17 3.00 1.31
C SER A 92 18.68 3.08 1.44
N LYS A 93 19.32 3.75 0.47
CA LYS A 93 20.74 4.05 0.50
C LYS A 93 20.98 5.41 -0.14
N GLU A 94 21.68 6.29 0.57
CA GLU A 94 21.98 7.66 0.12
C GLU A 94 20.68 8.41 -0.24
N LYS A 95 20.48 8.73 -1.52
CA LYS A 95 19.30 9.42 -2.05
C LYS A 95 18.32 8.47 -2.74
N ILE A 96 18.52 7.16 -2.66
CA ILE A 96 17.73 6.17 -3.38
C ILE A 96 16.86 5.40 -2.38
N ILE A 97 15.57 5.27 -2.70
CA ILE A 97 14.62 4.40 -2.00
C ILE A 97 14.07 3.40 -3.00
N LYS A 98 14.37 2.12 -2.81
CA LYS A 98 13.85 1.03 -3.61
C LYS A 98 12.73 0.30 -2.90
N ILE A 99 11.63 0.06 -3.61
CA ILE A 99 10.44 -0.59 -3.09
C ILE A 99 10.30 -1.96 -3.76
N TYR A 100 10.11 -2.99 -2.93
CA TYR A 100 9.95 -4.37 -3.35
C TYR A 100 8.63 -4.94 -2.83
N ARG A 101 8.05 -5.86 -3.60
CA ARG A 101 6.95 -6.73 -3.17
C ARG A 101 7.51 -8.11 -2.84
N THR A 102 7.42 -8.52 -1.58
CA THR A 102 7.82 -9.86 -1.18
C THR A 102 6.74 -10.88 -1.54
N THR A 103 7.14 -12.04 -2.05
CA THR A 103 6.25 -13.19 -2.26
C THR A 103 6.08 -14.03 -0.99
N ASN A 104 6.97 -13.83 -0.01
CA ASN A 104 7.00 -14.51 1.28
C ASN A 104 6.06 -13.87 2.31
N VAL A 105 4.76 -13.96 2.06
CA VAL A 105 3.70 -13.47 2.96
C VAL A 105 2.90 -14.62 3.59
N ASN A 106 2.60 -14.50 4.89
CA ASN A 106 1.71 -15.42 5.60
C ASN A 106 0.28 -14.87 5.55
N SER A 107 -0.65 -15.65 5.02
CA SER A 107 -2.04 -15.22 4.83
C SER A 107 -3.01 -16.38 4.68
N ILE A 108 -4.26 -16.14 5.07
CA ILE A 108 -5.41 -17.01 4.76
C ILE A 108 -5.80 -16.94 3.27
N MET A 109 -5.29 -15.96 2.53
CA MET A 109 -5.56 -15.80 1.11
C MET A 109 -4.93 -16.96 0.31
N PRO A 110 -5.68 -17.57 -0.64
CA PRO A 110 -5.14 -18.59 -1.55
C PRO A 110 -3.91 -18.12 -2.31
N LEU A 111 -2.88 -18.96 -2.43
CA LEU A 111 -1.58 -18.62 -3.02
C LEU A 111 -1.70 -17.99 -4.41
N ASN A 112 -2.55 -18.56 -5.28
CA ASN A 112 -2.77 -18.08 -6.64
C ASN A 112 -3.43 -16.69 -6.73
N LYS A 113 -4.10 -16.23 -5.66
CA LYS A 113 -4.71 -14.90 -5.60
C LYS A 113 -3.76 -13.85 -5.05
N ARG A 114 -2.71 -14.25 -4.33
CA ARG A 114 -1.81 -13.31 -3.66
C ARG A 114 -1.16 -12.33 -4.65
N PRO A 115 -0.52 -12.76 -5.76
CA PRO A 115 0.15 -11.81 -6.65
C PRO A 115 -0.75 -10.64 -7.05
N TYR A 116 -1.99 -10.94 -7.46
CA TYR A 116 -2.99 -9.95 -7.84
C TYR A 116 -3.28 -8.90 -6.76
N TYR A 117 -3.68 -9.34 -5.55
CA TYR A 117 -4.01 -8.39 -4.48
C TYR A 117 -2.77 -7.69 -3.93
N ASN A 118 -1.62 -8.36 -3.91
CA ASN A 118 -0.39 -7.75 -3.42
C ASN A 118 0.08 -6.66 -4.42
N THR A 119 -0.18 -6.75 -5.72
CA THR A 119 0.02 -5.64 -6.67
C THR A 119 -0.83 -4.42 -6.30
N ILE A 120 -2.10 -4.62 -5.95
CA ILE A 120 -2.97 -3.54 -5.47
C ILE A 120 -2.41 -2.94 -4.18
N ASP A 121 -1.99 -3.79 -3.23
CA ASP A 121 -1.40 -3.36 -1.96
C ASP A 121 -0.12 -2.54 -2.16
N MET A 122 0.70 -2.84 -3.18
CA MET A 122 1.87 -2.03 -3.52
C MET A 122 1.50 -0.64 -4.03
N GLY A 123 0.45 -0.52 -4.84
CA GLY A 123 -0.07 0.77 -5.29
C GLY A 123 -0.58 1.63 -4.13
N VAL A 124 -1.27 1.00 -3.17
CA VAL A 124 -1.68 1.62 -1.90
C VAL A 124 -0.46 2.12 -1.12
N PHE A 125 0.53 1.24 -0.90
CA PHE A 125 1.75 1.57 -0.16
C PHE A 125 2.54 2.72 -0.80
N ILE A 126 2.71 2.70 -2.13
CA ILE A 126 3.39 3.76 -2.90
C ILE A 126 2.70 5.11 -2.67
N TYR A 127 1.38 5.17 -2.81
CA TYR A 127 0.67 6.43 -2.62
C TYR A 127 0.77 6.92 -1.16
N PHE A 128 0.73 6.00 -0.20
CA PHE A 128 0.92 6.32 1.21
C PHE A 128 2.32 6.89 1.49
N LEU A 129 3.37 6.29 0.91
CA LEU A 129 4.75 6.78 0.98
C LEU A 129 4.86 8.19 0.40
N GLU A 130 4.28 8.42 -0.77
CA GLU A 130 4.30 9.73 -1.44
C GLU A 130 3.62 10.83 -0.62
N ILE A 131 2.45 10.56 -0.03
CA ILE A 131 1.80 11.51 0.88
C ILE A 131 2.73 11.90 2.03
N ILE A 132 3.42 10.92 2.62
CA ILE A 132 4.30 11.13 3.76
C ILE A 132 5.55 11.91 3.33
N LEU A 133 6.18 11.55 2.22
CA LEU A 133 7.31 12.29 1.65
C LEU A 133 6.95 13.75 1.39
N ASN A 134 5.81 13.98 0.73
CA ASN A 134 5.30 15.32 0.44
C ASN A 134 5.02 16.13 1.71
N LYS A 135 4.42 15.51 2.73
CA LYS A 135 4.18 16.16 4.03
C LYS A 135 5.48 16.56 4.74
N HIS A 136 6.57 15.84 4.47
CA HIS A 136 7.91 16.13 4.99
C HIS A 136 8.75 17.00 4.04
N ASN A 137 8.16 17.55 2.97
CA ASN A 137 8.79 18.41 1.97
C ASN A 137 9.94 17.77 1.17
N TYR A 138 9.96 16.44 1.05
CA TYR A 138 10.89 15.76 0.15
C TYR A 138 10.49 15.99 -1.30
N VAL A 139 11.47 16.31 -2.14
CA VAL A 139 11.31 16.33 -3.60
C VAL A 139 11.93 15.07 -4.17
N TYR A 140 11.20 14.37 -5.03
CA TYR A 140 11.64 13.09 -5.56
C TYR A 140 11.21 12.88 -7.01
N GLU A 141 12.01 12.08 -7.71
CA GLU A 141 11.63 11.43 -8.96
C GLU A 141 11.25 9.97 -8.67
N ARG A 142 10.21 9.47 -9.34
CA ARG A 142 9.76 8.08 -9.23
C ARG A 142 9.88 7.37 -10.58
N GLU A 143 10.53 6.22 -10.56
CA GLU A 143 10.54 5.24 -11.64
C GLU A 143 9.77 3.99 -11.20
N LEU A 144 8.80 3.55 -12.01
CA LEU A 144 8.10 2.28 -11.78
C LEU A 144 8.79 1.18 -12.57
N CYS A 145 9.02 0.04 -11.93
CA CYS A 145 9.64 -1.11 -12.56
C CYS A 145 8.59 -1.94 -13.29
N ILE A 146 8.94 -2.45 -14.47
CA ILE A 146 8.10 -3.43 -15.18
C ILE A 146 8.24 -4.75 -14.44
N GLU A 147 7.12 -5.27 -13.94
CA GLU A 147 7.08 -6.58 -13.31
C GLU A 147 7.37 -7.65 -14.39
N VAL A 148 8.56 -8.24 -14.35
CA VAL A 148 8.90 -9.42 -15.14
C VAL A 148 8.45 -10.62 -14.33
N ASN A 149 7.82 -11.62 -14.96
CA ASN A 149 7.53 -12.90 -14.31
C ASN A 149 8.84 -13.49 -13.79
N SER A 150 9.08 -13.35 -12.49
CA SER A 150 10.28 -13.78 -11.80
C SER A 150 9.88 -14.66 -10.62
N ASP A 151 10.57 -15.79 -10.44
CA ASP A 151 10.46 -16.62 -9.24
C ASP A 151 11.20 -16.01 -8.02
N GLU A 152 11.53 -14.72 -8.09
CA GLU A 152 12.25 -14.01 -7.04
C GLU A 152 11.40 -13.85 -5.77
N SER A 153 12.07 -13.88 -4.62
CA SER A 153 11.43 -13.69 -3.33
C SER A 153 10.96 -12.26 -3.10
N ASP A 154 11.66 -11.29 -3.70
CA ASP A 154 11.40 -9.86 -3.59
C ASP A 154 11.47 -9.22 -4.98
N ILE A 155 10.35 -8.70 -5.45
CA ILE A 155 10.18 -8.17 -6.81
C ILE A 155 10.25 -6.66 -6.75
N GLU A 156 11.18 -6.03 -7.46
CA GLU A 156 11.31 -4.56 -7.48
C GLU A 156 10.10 -3.91 -8.17
N ILE A 157 9.47 -2.93 -7.50
CA ILE A 157 8.23 -2.29 -7.94
C ILE A 157 8.47 -0.82 -8.32
N ALA A 158 9.30 -0.12 -7.55
CA ALA A 158 9.58 1.28 -7.78
C ALA A 158 10.93 1.68 -7.20
N THR A 159 11.57 2.65 -7.84
CA THR A 159 12.73 3.37 -7.32
C THR A 159 12.40 4.85 -7.20
N TYR A 160 12.75 5.45 -6.07
CA TYR A 160 12.66 6.88 -5.83
C TYR A 160 14.05 7.46 -5.69
N THR A 161 14.30 8.58 -6.37
CA THR A 161 15.51 9.38 -6.22
C THR A 161 15.15 10.69 -5.53
N ILE A 162 15.67 10.90 -4.31
CA ILE A 162 15.49 12.12 -3.53
C ILE A 162 16.38 13.22 -4.09
N ILE A 163 15.77 14.34 -4.48
CA ILE A 163 16.45 15.46 -5.13
C ILE A 163 16.81 16.52 -4.08
N ALA A 164 15.85 16.86 -3.21
CA ALA A 164 15.97 17.86 -2.15
C ALA A 164 15.13 17.46 -0.93
#